data_AF-A0AAW7S180-F1
#
_entry.id   AF-A0AAW7S180-F1
#
_cell.length_a   1.000
_cell.length_b   1.000
_cell.length_c   1.000
_cell.angle_alpha   90.00
_cell.angle_beta   90.00
_cell.angle_gamma   90.00
#
_symmetry.space_group_name_H-M   'P 1'
#
loop_
_entity.id
_entity.type
_entity.pdbx_description
1 polymer ?
#
loop_
_entity_poly.entity_id
_entity_poly.type
_entity_poly.pdbx_seq_one_letter_code
_entity_poly.pdbx_strand_id
1 'polypeptide(L)'
;MQINAIRITGLAILVFLLTGASIHMTRPNYGRCDFFEKELNGGKKEFGGVEYYAKLCGANIRNGHEVRFQLFDGAGELRAQRYFSYYANSATERELVDGVGGIVYYDSSSSDVMQLVSIPPTKWDWIRARLPLF
;
A
#
# COMPACT_ATOMS: atom_id res chain seq x y z
N MET A 1 34.69 7.44 -20.34
CA MET A 1 33.22 7.55 -20.15
C MET A 1 32.66 6.68 -19.01
N GLN A 2 33.28 5.55 -18.65
CA GLN A 2 32.74 4.59 -17.66
C GLN A 2 32.76 5.09 -16.18
N ILE A 3 33.75 5.91 -15.80
CA ILE A 3 33.88 6.45 -14.42
C ILE A 3 32.75 7.44 -14.08
N ASN A 4 32.31 8.23 -15.05
CA ASN A 4 31.22 9.19 -14.86
C ASN A 4 29.87 8.47 -14.71
N ALA A 5 29.66 7.39 -15.45
CA ALA A 5 28.44 6.59 -15.33
C ALA A 5 28.30 5.99 -13.91
N ILE A 6 29.36 5.37 -13.37
CA ILE A 6 29.33 4.79 -12.02
C ILE A 6 29.05 5.85 -10.94
N ARG A 7 29.67 7.03 -11.05
CA ARG A 7 29.44 8.15 -10.12
C ARG A 7 28.02 8.70 -10.20
N ILE A 8 27.47 8.85 -11.41
CA ILE A 8 26.10 9.33 -11.63
C ILE A 8 25.09 8.29 -11.10
N THR A 9 25.29 7.00 -11.38
CA THR A 9 24.42 5.94 -10.86
C THR A 9 24.48 5.88 -9.34
N GLY A 10 25.67 5.97 -8.74
CA GLY A 10 25.82 6.03 -7.28
C GLY A 10 25.12 7.24 -6.66
N LEU A 11 25.24 8.41 -7.26
CA LEU A 11 24.55 9.62 -6.80
C LEU A 11 23.02 9.48 -6.91
N ALA A 12 22.52 8.91 -8.01
CA ALA A 12 21.09 8.69 -8.20
C ALA A 12 20.50 7.73 -7.16
N ILE A 13 21.21 6.65 -6.84
CA ILE A 13 20.81 5.71 -5.77
C ILE A 13 20.80 6.42 -4.41
N LEU A 14 21.83 7.21 -4.10
CA LEU A 14 21.90 7.96 -2.85
C LEU A 14 20.73 8.94 -2.72
N VAL A 15 20.43 9.71 -3.76
CA VAL A 15 19.30 10.65 -3.78
C VAL A 15 17.98 9.90 -3.57
N PHE A 16 17.77 8.77 -4.25
CA PHE A 16 16.58 7.94 -4.08
C PHE A 16 16.43 7.44 -2.63
N LEU A 17 17.51 6.96 -2.02
CA LEU A 17 17.47 6.51 -0.63
C LEU A 17 17.18 7.65 0.35
N LEU A 18 17.78 8.84 0.13
CA LEU A 18 17.57 10.01 0.98
C LEU A 18 16.14 10.55 0.88
N THR A 19 15.59 10.67 -0.33
CA THR A 19 14.19 11.08 -0.51
C THR A 19 13.25 10.05 0.08
N GLY A 20 13.54 8.77 -0.09
CA GLY A 20 12.77 7.68 0.50
C GLY A 20 12.76 7.68 2.00
N ALA A 21 13.93 7.78 2.63
CA ALA A 21 14.05 7.88 4.08
C ALA A 21 13.30 9.12 4.60
N SER A 22 13.41 10.25 3.90
CA SER A 22 12.71 11.48 4.28
C SER A 22 11.19 11.29 4.23
N ILE A 23 10.66 10.76 3.12
CA ILE A 23 9.23 10.48 2.97
C ILE A 23 8.76 9.52 4.07
N HIS A 24 9.49 8.44 4.30
CA HIS A 24 9.17 7.46 5.34
C HIS A 24 9.14 8.07 6.74
N MET A 25 10.10 8.93 7.08
CA MET A 25 10.13 9.64 8.37
C MET A 25 9.00 10.66 8.51
N THR A 26 8.52 11.23 7.40
CA THR A 26 7.39 12.17 7.39
C THR A 26 6.03 11.49 7.32
N ARG A 27 5.97 10.15 7.20
CA ARG A 27 4.69 9.43 7.16
C ARG A 27 3.95 9.62 8.49
N PRO A 28 2.63 9.83 8.43
CA PRO A 28 1.84 9.99 9.64
C PRO A 28 1.77 8.67 10.41
N ASN A 29 1.43 8.76 11.70
CA ASN A 29 1.17 7.57 12.49
C ASN A 29 -0.19 6.96 12.10
N TYR A 30 -0.15 5.81 11.41
CA TYR A 30 -1.35 5.08 11.01
C TYR A 30 -1.93 4.31 12.20
N GLY A 31 -3.13 4.68 12.62
CA GLY A 31 -3.86 4.08 13.73
C GLY A 31 -5.28 3.66 13.34
N ARG A 32 -6.14 3.48 14.35
CA ARG A 32 -7.57 3.12 14.17
C ARG A 32 -7.76 1.89 13.28
N CYS A 33 -6.88 0.89 13.39
CA CYS A 33 -6.87 -0.24 12.46
C CYS A 33 -8.20 -1.01 12.49
N ASP A 34 -8.74 -1.30 13.68
CA ASP A 34 -10.03 -1.99 13.81
C ASP A 34 -11.18 -1.26 13.11
N PHE A 35 -11.16 0.08 13.12
CA PHE A 35 -12.15 0.89 12.43
C PHE A 35 -12.02 0.76 10.91
N PHE A 36 -10.82 0.98 10.36
CA PHE A 36 -10.61 0.92 8.91
C PHE A 36 -10.71 -0.49 8.35
N GLU A 37 -10.31 -1.50 9.12
CA GLU A 37 -10.47 -2.90 8.75
C GLU A 37 -11.95 -3.27 8.64
N LYS A 38 -12.78 -2.82 9.58
CA LYS A 38 -14.24 -3.03 9.50
C LYS A 38 -14.88 -2.21 8.38
N GLU A 39 -14.54 -0.93 8.30
CA GLU A 39 -15.11 0.03 7.34
C GLU A 39 -14.78 -0.31 5.88
N LEU A 40 -13.62 -0.94 5.64
CA LEU A 40 -13.13 -1.23 4.29
C LEU A 40 -13.15 -2.72 3.96
N ASN A 41 -13.93 -3.53 4.70
CA ASN A 41 -14.01 -4.99 4.47
C ASN A 41 -12.63 -5.67 4.42
N GLY A 42 -11.76 -5.30 5.36
CA GLY A 42 -10.47 -5.94 5.59
C GLY A 42 -10.60 -7.28 6.32
N GLY A 43 -9.56 -7.62 7.07
CA GLY A 43 -9.50 -8.85 7.85
C GLY A 43 -9.14 -10.07 6.99
N LYS A 44 -9.65 -11.24 7.37
CA LYS A 44 -9.31 -12.50 6.70
C LYS A 44 -9.92 -12.57 5.29
N LYS A 45 -9.09 -12.92 4.32
CA LYS A 45 -9.45 -13.12 2.92
C LYS A 45 -8.94 -14.48 2.44
N GLU A 46 -9.72 -15.16 1.62
CA GLU A 46 -9.35 -16.47 1.08
C GLU A 46 -9.34 -16.44 -0.44
N PHE A 47 -8.22 -16.84 -1.04
CA PHE A 47 -8.07 -16.89 -2.49
C PHE A 47 -7.44 -18.22 -2.89
N GLY A 48 -8.17 -19.03 -3.66
CA GLY A 48 -7.67 -20.32 -4.14
C GLY A 48 -7.23 -21.27 -3.02
N GLY A 49 -7.92 -21.23 -1.86
CA GLY A 49 -7.57 -22.02 -0.68
C GLY A 49 -6.37 -21.52 0.13
N VAL A 50 -5.82 -20.34 -0.23
CA VAL A 50 -4.76 -19.68 0.53
C VAL A 50 -5.36 -18.53 1.34
N GLU A 51 -5.06 -18.52 2.63
CA GLU A 51 -5.49 -17.48 3.56
C GLU A 51 -4.54 -16.29 3.54
N TYR A 52 -5.13 -15.10 3.50
CA TYR A 52 -4.47 -13.81 3.65
C TYR A 52 -5.18 -12.97 4.70
N TYR A 53 -4.46 -12.01 5.26
CA TYR A 53 -5.01 -11.05 6.21
C TYR A 53 -4.77 -9.62 5.70
N ALA A 54 -5.87 -8.92 5.40
CA ALA A 54 -5.89 -7.55 4.91
C ALA A 54 -6.02 -6.58 6.09
N LYS A 55 -4.89 -6.07 6.58
CA LYS A 55 -4.86 -5.08 7.66
C LYS A 55 -4.93 -3.67 7.09
N LEU A 56 -5.86 -2.86 7.59
CA LEU A 56 -5.99 -1.47 7.18
C LEU A 56 -5.89 -0.56 8.40
N CYS A 57 -5.04 0.47 8.33
CA CYS A 57 -4.90 1.49 9.38
C CYS A 57 -4.91 2.87 8.71
N GLY A 58 -5.56 3.85 9.33
CA GLY A 58 -5.69 5.18 8.75
C GLY A 58 -4.98 6.27 9.54
N ALA A 59 -4.66 7.35 8.85
CA ALA A 59 -4.14 8.58 9.40
C ALA A 59 -4.92 9.79 8.85
N ASN A 60 -5.08 10.83 9.65
CA ASN A 60 -5.83 12.02 9.22
C ASN A 60 -5.02 12.86 8.22
N ILE A 61 -5.65 13.27 7.13
CA ILE A 61 -5.12 14.21 6.15
C ILE A 61 -6.12 15.35 5.94
N ARG A 62 -5.70 16.45 5.29
CA ARG A 62 -6.49 17.69 5.17
C ARG A 62 -7.95 17.48 4.73
N ASN A 63 -8.19 16.53 3.82
CA ASN A 63 -9.52 16.30 3.22
C ASN A 63 -10.11 14.91 3.52
N GLY A 64 -9.54 14.14 4.46
CA GLY A 64 -10.04 12.83 4.87
C GLY A 64 -8.98 11.97 5.55
N HIS A 65 -8.78 10.74 5.07
CA HIS A 65 -7.81 9.81 5.66
C HIS A 65 -6.88 9.23 4.61
N GLU A 66 -5.60 9.11 4.93
CA GLU A 66 -4.69 8.23 4.21
C GLU A 66 -4.74 6.85 4.88
N VAL A 67 -4.98 5.80 4.10
CA VAL A 67 -5.08 4.43 4.59
C VAL A 67 -3.85 3.65 4.16
N ARG A 68 -3.17 3.04 5.12
CA ARG A 68 -2.15 2.02 4.91
C ARG A 68 -2.82 0.66 4.86
N PHE A 69 -2.81 0.04 3.69
CA PHE A 69 -3.25 -1.34 3.47
C PHE A 69 -2.04 -2.27 3.43
N GLN A 70 -2.06 -3.30 4.27
CA GLN A 70 -1.05 -4.34 4.35
C GLN A 70 -1.71 -5.70 4.16
N LEU A 71 -1.15 -6.50 3.26
CA LEU A 71 -1.59 -7.87 3.02
C LEU A 71 -0.55 -8.83 3.59
N PHE A 72 -0.98 -9.60 4.58
CA PHE A 72 -0.19 -10.67 5.19
C PHE A 72 -0.66 -12.02 4.66
N ASP A 73 0.24 -13.00 4.59
CA ASP A 73 -0.15 -14.39 4.35
C ASP A 73 -0.52 -15.12 5.65
N GLY A 74 -0.92 -16.39 5.53
CA GLY A 74 -1.23 -17.24 6.68
C GLY A 74 -0.07 -17.52 7.65
N ALA A 75 1.18 -17.19 7.28
CA ALA A 75 2.33 -17.25 8.19
C ALA A 75 2.57 -15.90 8.91
N GLY A 76 1.79 -14.86 8.59
CA GLY A 76 1.96 -13.51 9.10
C GLY A 76 3.05 -12.70 8.40
N GLU A 77 3.56 -13.15 7.24
CA GLU A 77 4.55 -12.40 6.48
C GLU A 77 3.89 -11.31 5.64
N LEU A 78 4.44 -10.09 5.70
CA LEU A 78 4.00 -8.98 4.84
C LEU A 78 4.34 -9.30 3.37
N ARG A 79 3.30 -9.46 2.54
CA ARG A 79 3.41 -9.77 1.10
C ARG A 79 3.20 -8.55 0.21
N ALA A 80 2.30 -7.64 0.59
CA ALA A 80 2.08 -6.40 -0.14
C ALA A 80 1.72 -5.25 0.82
N GLN A 81 2.04 -4.03 0.42
CA GLN A 81 1.64 -2.81 1.12
C GLN A 81 1.26 -1.73 0.10
N ARG A 82 0.22 -0.96 0.41
CA ARG A 82 -0.25 0.19 -0.36
C ARG A 82 -0.67 1.32 0.58
N TYR A 83 -0.58 2.54 0.07
CA TYR A 83 -1.17 3.72 0.68
C TYR A 83 -2.15 4.33 -0.30
N PHE A 84 -3.32 4.73 0.18
CA PHE A 84 -4.34 5.37 -0.66
C PHE A 84 -5.16 6.38 0.13
N SER A 85 -5.80 7.31 -0.60
CA SER A 85 -6.65 8.33 0.02
C SER A 85 -8.10 7.86 0.11
N TYR A 86 -8.69 7.98 1.30
CA TYR A 86 -10.09 7.70 1.62
C TYR A 86 -10.77 9.01 2.05
N TYR A 87 -11.75 9.48 1.27
CA TYR A 87 -12.50 10.71 1.55
C TYR A 87 -13.95 10.37 1.90
N ALA A 88 -14.36 10.56 3.16
CA ALA A 88 -15.69 10.15 3.68
C ALA A 88 -16.88 10.62 2.80
N ASN A 89 -16.72 11.70 2.04
CA ASN A 89 -17.77 12.29 1.22
C ASN A 89 -17.78 11.85 -0.26
N SER A 90 -16.97 10.86 -0.69
CA SER A 90 -17.00 10.35 -2.07
C SER A 90 -18.14 9.35 -2.29
N ALA A 91 -18.89 9.50 -3.38
CA ALA A 91 -20.13 8.76 -3.69
C ALA A 91 -19.93 7.33 -4.28
N THR A 92 -18.74 6.75 -4.16
CA THR A 92 -18.31 5.51 -4.82
C THR A 92 -18.09 4.37 -3.84
N GLU A 93 -18.14 3.12 -4.33
CA GLU A 93 -17.75 1.91 -3.59
C GLU A 93 -16.33 2.05 -3.00
N ARG A 94 -16.18 1.67 -1.72
CA ARG A 94 -14.99 2.04 -0.91
C ARG A 94 -14.30 0.85 -0.27
N GLU A 95 -15.06 -0.21 -0.10
CA GLU A 95 -14.61 -1.43 0.55
C GLU A 95 -13.63 -2.18 -0.35
N LEU A 96 -12.79 -3.00 0.27
CA LEU A 96 -12.01 -3.99 -0.46
C LEU A 96 -12.97 -4.99 -1.10
N VAL A 97 -12.87 -5.11 -2.42
CA VAL A 97 -13.67 -6.05 -3.21
C VAL A 97 -12.78 -7.15 -3.74
N ASP A 98 -13.26 -8.38 -3.69
CA ASP A 98 -12.56 -9.51 -4.28
C ASP A 98 -12.75 -9.45 -5.80
N GLY A 99 -11.70 -9.05 -6.52
CA GLY A 99 -11.67 -8.94 -7.97
C GLY A 99 -11.09 -10.18 -8.64
N VAL A 100 -11.18 -10.23 -9.96
CA VAL A 100 -10.55 -11.30 -10.75
C VAL A 100 -9.03 -11.20 -10.59
N GLY A 101 -8.44 -12.16 -9.89
CA GLY A 101 -6.99 -12.25 -9.69
C GLY A 101 -6.43 -11.31 -8.62
N GLY A 102 -7.25 -10.75 -7.73
CA GLY A 102 -6.74 -9.89 -6.65
C GLY A 102 -7.78 -9.19 -5.80
N ILE A 103 -7.32 -8.29 -4.94
CA ILE A 103 -8.16 -7.40 -4.13
C ILE A 103 -8.19 -6.02 -4.80
N VAL A 104 -9.39 -5.52 -5.10
CA VAL A 104 -9.61 -4.17 -5.59
C VAL A 104 -9.75 -3.23 -4.39
N TYR A 105 -9.05 -2.10 -4.44
CA TYR A 105 -9.16 -1.02 -3.46
C TYR A 105 -9.43 0.30 -4.19
N TYR A 106 -10.07 1.23 -3.48
CA TYR A 106 -10.44 2.53 -4.03
C TYR A 106 -9.49 3.63 -3.54
N ASP A 107 -8.72 4.22 -4.46
CA ASP A 107 -7.85 5.36 -4.17
C ASP A 107 -8.46 6.66 -4.72
N SER A 108 -8.99 7.47 -3.81
CA SER A 108 -9.65 8.74 -4.15
C SER A 108 -8.69 9.81 -4.66
N SER A 109 -7.38 9.59 -4.55
CA SER A 109 -6.35 10.51 -5.05
C SER A 109 -5.81 10.15 -6.43
N SER A 110 -6.12 8.96 -6.93
CA SER A 110 -5.66 8.47 -8.24
C SER A 110 -6.61 8.90 -9.36
N SER A 111 -6.08 9.07 -10.58
CA SER A 111 -6.91 9.24 -11.79
C SER A 111 -7.71 7.98 -12.10
N ASP A 112 -7.10 6.82 -11.88
CA ASP A 112 -7.77 5.52 -11.90
C ASP A 112 -8.11 5.16 -10.47
N VAL A 113 -9.34 5.44 -10.06
CA VAL A 113 -9.77 5.28 -8.66
C VAL A 113 -9.83 3.82 -8.22
N MET A 114 -10.11 2.88 -9.13
CA MET A 114 -10.06 1.45 -8.86
C MET A 114 -8.65 0.93 -9.09
N GLN A 115 -8.04 0.42 -8.03
CA GLN A 115 -6.68 -0.13 -8.05
C GLN A 115 -6.71 -1.60 -7.64
N LEU A 116 -5.81 -2.40 -8.19
CA LEU A 116 -5.76 -3.84 -7.95
C LEU A 116 -4.45 -4.22 -7.23
N VAL A 117 -4.58 -4.97 -6.14
CA VAL A 117 -3.48 -5.77 -5.57
C VAL A 117 -3.65 -7.20 -6.05
N SER A 118 -2.76 -7.64 -6.94
CA SER A 118 -2.79 -9.00 -7.49
C SER A 118 -2.59 -10.05 -6.39
N ILE A 119 -3.30 -11.17 -6.52
CA ILE A 119 -3.17 -12.34 -5.65
C ILE A 119 -2.89 -13.57 -6.53
N PRO A 120 -1.79 -14.32 -6.27
CA PRO A 120 -0.78 -14.08 -5.23
C PRO A 120 0.03 -12.79 -5.50
N PRO A 121 0.46 -12.06 -4.46
CA PRO A 121 1.30 -10.89 -4.63
C PRO A 121 2.60 -11.21 -5.37
N THR A 122 3.05 -10.29 -6.21
CA THR A 122 4.27 -10.48 -6.99
C THR A 122 5.52 -10.32 -6.11
N LYS A 123 6.66 -10.82 -6.57
CA LYS A 123 7.96 -10.54 -5.91
C LYS A 123 8.23 -9.03 -5.81
N TRP A 124 7.77 -8.25 -6.78
CA TRP A 124 7.88 -6.79 -6.76
C TRP A 124 7.01 -6.15 -5.68
N ASP A 125 5.85 -6.73 -5.36
CA ASP A 125 5.03 -6.28 -4.24
C ASP A 125 5.72 -6.50 -2.90
N TRP A 126 6.37 -7.65 -2.76
CA TRP A 126 7.15 -7.98 -1.56
C TRP A 126 8.31 -7.03 -1.34
N ILE A 127 9.04 -6.68 -2.42
CA ILE A 127 10.14 -5.71 -2.39
C ILE A 127 9.60 -4.32 -2.03
N ARG A 128 8.57 -3.85 -2.74
CA ARG A 128 7.98 -2.53 -2.51
C ARG A 128 7.46 -2.38 -1.08
N ALA A 129 6.84 -3.42 -0.52
CA ALA A 129 6.34 -3.40 0.85
C ALA A 129 7.43 -3.21 1.93
N ARG A 130 8.70 -3.42 1.58
CA ARG A 130 9.86 -3.25 2.48
C ARG A 130 10.69 -2.02 2.17
N LEU A 131 10.37 -1.33 1.06
CA LEU A 131 11.05 -0.09 0.69
C LEU A 131 10.31 1.11 1.29
N PRO A 132 11.04 2.14 1.73
CA PRO A 132 10.45 3.32 2.38
C PRO A 132 9.61 4.21 1.44
N LEU A 133 9.66 3.97 0.12
CA LEU A 133 9.13 4.86 -0.92
C LEU A 133 7.74 4.52 -1.45
N PHE A 134 7.15 3.38 -1.05
CA PHE A 134 5.94 2.85 -1.68
C PHE A 134 4.91 2.37 -0.68
#